data_AF-A0AAV9J4R2-F1
#
_entry.id   AF-A0AAV9J4R2-F1
#
_cell.length_a   1.000
_cell.length_b   1.000
_cell.length_c   1.000
_cell.angle_alpha   90.00
_cell.angle_beta   90.00
_cell.angle_gamma   90.00
#
_symmetry.space_group_name_H-M   'P 1'
#
loop_
_entity.id
_entity.type
_entity.pdbx_description
1 polymer ?
#
loop_
_entity_poly.entity_id
_entity_poly.type
_entity_poly.pdbx_seq_one_letter_code
_entity_poly.pdbx_strand_id
1 'polypeptide(L)'
;MNHRGATVLVVIRAKEFDIYSAVKRAAELRLGVKTVCVTLPALTKTKRALDGTFPLDDQMASNIALKFNLKSPLGTNHAIDHPDLRHLRNNTNKVSNTIVLGADVAHPTKSAHDATPSIAAVVGSTDDGFMHFPGSMRLQRSKKEDIVDMADMVKERLIDWAKKHNDVLPTNMLFYRDGVSESQYDILRRREIPQLQMAMNMAHRYLKPNSTAPMPPAPPAPPTAQQLRTVSKKDRDIAQKRAEEDFADAVESNPRNIVFNLTFVVVGKRHHTRFYTTTPAQQTRQGQNANVQPGLAVDQVITHPFGTDFYLQSHHAIQGTGRSAHYFVLRNNMRLTIEQLQNITHTFCYAYAKATKGVSYCAPAYYADRLCDRGRSYLRQWLQGKPRYGPKPPPDGSQGGRRQHTGPNPPAETHQQYCDFASDFCQDSPYWRPYLNAPYPGQQAPPQKYGQPRKNPWHENLDNIMFYL
;
A
#
# COMPACT_ATOMS: atom_id res chain seq x y z
N MET A 1 -10.64 -17.32 -27.38
CA MET A 1 -11.57 -16.32 -26.82
C MET A 1 -10.75 -15.19 -26.22
N ASN A 2 -10.96 -13.95 -26.66
CA ASN A 2 -10.21 -12.78 -26.18
C ASN A 2 -10.74 -12.35 -24.79
N HIS A 3 -10.26 -12.99 -23.72
CA HIS A 3 -10.74 -12.80 -22.34
C HIS A 3 -10.32 -11.46 -21.69
N ARG A 4 -9.83 -10.47 -22.46
CA ARG A 4 -9.20 -9.23 -21.94
C ARG A 4 -10.12 -8.35 -21.07
N GLY A 5 -11.42 -8.64 -20.98
CA GLY A 5 -12.38 -7.90 -20.14
C GLY A 5 -13.13 -8.70 -19.07
N ALA A 6 -13.05 -10.04 -19.05
CA ALA A 6 -13.93 -10.86 -18.21
C ALA A 6 -13.47 -10.91 -16.74
N THR A 7 -14.41 -10.86 -15.81
CA THR A 7 -14.17 -11.16 -14.38
C THR A 7 -14.71 -12.56 -14.09
N VAL A 8 -13.87 -13.43 -13.53
CA VAL A 8 -14.21 -14.85 -13.29
C VAL A 8 -14.58 -15.05 -11.82
N LEU A 9 -15.74 -15.69 -11.57
CA LEU A 9 -16.10 -16.22 -10.26
C LEU A 9 -15.35 -17.54 -10.02
N VAL A 10 -14.58 -17.62 -8.94
CA VAL A 10 -13.89 -18.85 -8.55
C VAL A 10 -14.51 -19.38 -7.27
N VAL A 11 -15.14 -20.56 -7.35
CA VAL A 11 -15.70 -21.24 -6.18
C VAL A 11 -14.63 -22.13 -5.56
N ILE A 12 -14.26 -21.86 -4.32
CA ILE A 12 -13.27 -22.63 -3.55
C ILE A 12 -14.04 -23.53 -2.57
N ARG A 13 -13.65 -24.80 -2.44
CA ARG A 13 -14.37 -25.79 -1.61
C ARG A 13 -14.50 -25.35 -0.14
N ALA A 14 -13.44 -24.80 0.43
CA ALA A 14 -13.42 -24.33 1.81
C ALA A 14 -12.54 -23.09 1.96
N LYS A 15 -12.51 -22.51 3.17
CA LYS A 15 -11.69 -21.33 3.48
C LYS A 15 -10.22 -21.74 3.62
N GLU A 16 -9.56 -21.96 2.49
CA GLU A 16 -8.16 -22.37 2.42
C GLU A 16 -7.30 -21.29 1.76
N PHE A 17 -6.48 -20.63 2.57
CA PHE A 17 -5.70 -19.48 2.11
C PHE A 17 -4.61 -19.86 1.09
N ASP A 18 -4.12 -21.09 1.12
CA ASP A 18 -3.09 -21.59 0.19
C ASP A 18 -3.67 -21.76 -1.23
N ILE A 19 -4.87 -22.35 -1.33
CA ILE A 19 -5.60 -22.48 -2.60
C ILE A 19 -5.97 -21.09 -3.12
N TYR A 20 -6.53 -20.23 -2.26
CA TYR A 20 -6.84 -18.84 -2.63
C TYR A 20 -5.61 -18.13 -3.20
N SER A 21 -4.47 -18.23 -2.51
CA SER A 21 -3.20 -17.62 -2.94
C SER A 21 -2.71 -18.19 -4.27
N ALA A 22 -2.85 -19.49 -4.50
CA ALA A 22 -2.48 -20.14 -5.77
C ALA A 22 -3.34 -19.64 -6.94
N VAL A 23 -4.66 -19.55 -6.75
CA VAL A 23 -5.59 -18.97 -7.73
C VAL A 23 -5.19 -17.53 -8.06
N LYS A 24 -4.93 -16.71 -7.04
CA LYS A 24 -4.53 -15.31 -7.22
C LYS A 24 -3.21 -15.16 -7.97
N ARG A 25 -2.20 -15.96 -7.65
CA ARG A 25 -0.93 -15.96 -8.39
C ARG A 25 -1.12 -16.32 -9.86
N ALA A 26 -1.84 -17.41 -10.14
CA ALA A 26 -2.05 -17.84 -11.53
C ALA A 26 -2.84 -16.79 -12.32
N ALA A 27 -3.97 -16.34 -11.79
CA ALA A 27 -4.84 -15.38 -12.46
C ALA A 27 -4.18 -14.02 -12.68
N GLU A 28 -3.50 -13.47 -11.67
CA GLU A 28 -3.09 -12.06 -11.67
C GLU A 28 -1.64 -11.88 -12.10
N LEU A 29 -0.73 -12.80 -11.75
CA LEU A 29 0.66 -12.72 -12.19
C LEU A 29 0.83 -13.23 -13.63
N ARG A 30 0.13 -14.30 -14.04
CA ARG A 30 0.39 -14.93 -15.35
C ARG A 30 -0.67 -14.67 -16.41
N LEU A 31 -1.95 -14.72 -16.02
CA LEU A 31 -3.05 -14.69 -17.00
C LEU A 31 -3.62 -13.28 -17.22
N GLY A 32 -3.40 -12.36 -16.29
CA GLY A 32 -4.04 -11.04 -16.31
C GLY A 32 -5.56 -11.08 -16.22
N VAL A 33 -6.10 -12.08 -15.51
CA VAL A 33 -7.54 -12.32 -15.37
C VAL A 33 -8.02 -11.84 -14.00
N LYS A 34 -9.11 -11.08 -14.02
CA LYS A 34 -9.78 -10.59 -12.80
C LYS A 34 -10.55 -11.74 -12.17
N THR A 35 -10.37 -11.95 -10.87
CA THR A 35 -11.08 -13.02 -10.15
C THR A 35 -11.78 -12.51 -8.89
N VAL A 36 -12.98 -13.03 -8.63
CA VAL A 36 -13.69 -12.94 -7.36
C VAL A 36 -13.79 -14.35 -6.80
N CYS A 37 -13.19 -14.60 -5.64
CA CYS A 37 -13.23 -15.92 -5.01
C CYS A 37 -14.34 -15.96 -3.96
N VAL A 38 -15.11 -17.04 -3.95
CA VAL A 38 -16.14 -17.33 -2.95
C VAL A 38 -16.00 -18.76 -2.47
N THR A 39 -16.22 -19.01 -1.18
CA THR A 39 -16.20 -20.37 -0.64
C THR A 39 -17.54 -21.05 -0.88
N LEU A 40 -17.56 -22.34 -1.21
CA LEU A 40 -18.78 -23.12 -1.40
C LEU A 40 -19.74 -23.02 -0.19
N PRO A 41 -19.27 -23.17 1.09
CA PRO A 41 -20.14 -22.97 2.26
C PRO A 41 -20.81 -21.59 2.35
N ALA A 42 -20.21 -20.54 1.77
CA ALA A 42 -20.81 -19.21 1.77
C ALA A 42 -21.92 -19.07 0.72
N LEU A 43 -21.86 -19.84 -0.38
CA LEU A 43 -22.90 -19.88 -1.40
C LEU A 43 -24.09 -20.77 -0.97
N THR A 44 -23.82 -21.82 -0.19
CA THR A 44 -24.84 -22.80 0.23
C THR A 44 -25.31 -22.60 1.67
N LYS A 45 -25.11 -21.40 2.25
CA LYS A 45 -25.46 -21.12 3.65
C LYS A 45 -26.97 -21.11 3.90
N THR A 46 -27.75 -20.79 2.89
CA THR A 46 -29.21 -20.71 2.95
C THR A 46 -29.84 -22.09 3.10
N LYS A 47 -31.05 -22.14 3.65
CA LYS A 47 -31.83 -23.38 3.69
C LYS A 47 -32.14 -23.82 2.26
N ARG A 48 -32.07 -25.13 2.02
CA ARG A 48 -32.48 -25.74 0.76
C ARG A 48 -33.94 -25.35 0.47
N ALA A 49 -34.20 -24.75 -0.67
CA ALA A 49 -35.53 -24.43 -1.13
C ALA A 49 -36.30 -25.71 -1.51
N LEU A 50 -37.62 -25.61 -1.63
CA LEU A 50 -38.51 -26.74 -1.95
C LEU A 50 -38.20 -27.37 -3.32
N ASP A 51 -37.64 -26.60 -4.24
CA ASP A 51 -37.18 -27.05 -5.56
C ASP A 51 -35.81 -27.74 -5.54
N GLY A 52 -35.22 -27.90 -4.34
CA GLY A 52 -33.93 -28.53 -4.13
C GLY A 52 -32.73 -27.60 -4.33
N THR A 53 -32.92 -26.32 -4.67
CA THR A 53 -31.85 -25.32 -4.87
C THR A 53 -31.41 -24.68 -3.54
N PHE A 54 -30.23 -24.06 -3.55
CA PHE A 54 -29.75 -23.22 -2.44
C PHE A 54 -29.78 -21.76 -2.92
N PRO A 55 -30.84 -20.98 -2.63
CA PRO A 55 -30.92 -19.59 -3.08
C PRO A 55 -29.78 -18.79 -2.46
N LEU A 56 -29.08 -17.96 -3.23
CA LEU A 56 -28.00 -17.16 -2.68
C LEU A 56 -28.59 -16.10 -1.73
N ASP A 57 -28.01 -15.95 -0.54
CA ASP A 57 -28.39 -14.88 0.40
C ASP A 57 -28.20 -13.50 -0.26
N ASP A 58 -29.23 -12.65 -0.28
CA ASP A 58 -29.23 -11.36 -1.00
C ASP A 58 -28.10 -10.44 -0.53
N GLN A 59 -27.82 -10.43 0.78
CA GLN A 59 -26.75 -9.62 1.35
C GLN A 59 -25.37 -10.12 0.89
N MET A 60 -25.18 -11.44 0.81
CA MET A 60 -23.98 -12.06 0.23
C MET A 60 -23.87 -11.76 -1.27
N ALA A 61 -24.96 -11.90 -2.04
CA ALA A 61 -25.01 -11.60 -3.46
C ALA A 61 -24.60 -10.14 -3.73
N SER A 62 -25.18 -9.20 -2.98
CA SER A 62 -24.84 -7.77 -3.05
C SER A 62 -23.36 -7.52 -2.73
N ASN A 63 -22.83 -8.10 -1.65
CA ASN A 63 -21.41 -7.96 -1.29
C ASN A 63 -20.45 -8.57 -2.33
N ILE A 64 -20.87 -9.61 -3.04
CA ILE A 64 -20.13 -10.16 -4.18
C ILE A 64 -20.20 -9.19 -5.37
N ALA A 65 -21.39 -8.69 -5.70
CA ALA A 65 -21.61 -7.76 -6.81
C ALA A 65 -20.78 -6.48 -6.67
N LEU A 66 -20.67 -5.92 -5.46
CA LEU A 66 -19.78 -4.78 -5.16
C LEU A 66 -18.33 -5.05 -5.62
N LYS A 67 -17.84 -6.29 -5.46
CA LYS A 67 -16.47 -6.66 -5.88
C LYS A 67 -16.35 -6.86 -7.38
N PHE A 68 -17.39 -7.38 -8.03
CA PHE A 68 -17.40 -7.52 -9.49
C PHE A 68 -17.34 -6.16 -10.16
N ASN A 69 -18.19 -5.23 -9.69
CA ASN A 69 -18.26 -3.89 -10.23
C ASN A 69 -16.89 -3.17 -10.12
N LEU A 70 -16.25 -3.17 -8.94
CA LEU A 70 -14.94 -2.50 -8.75
C LEU A 70 -13.77 -3.07 -9.56
N LYS A 71 -13.91 -4.31 -10.05
CA LYS A 71 -12.91 -4.91 -10.95
C LYS A 71 -13.18 -4.56 -12.41
N SER A 72 -14.30 -3.94 -12.71
CA SER A 72 -14.55 -3.33 -14.01
C SER A 72 -13.77 -2.01 -14.12
N PRO A 73 -13.18 -1.68 -15.28
CA PRO A 73 -12.45 -0.42 -15.46
C PRO A 73 -13.26 0.86 -15.18
N LEU A 74 -14.58 0.79 -15.25
CA LEU A 74 -15.50 1.92 -15.03
C LEU A 74 -16.42 1.72 -13.81
N GLY A 75 -16.20 0.67 -13.03
CA GLY A 75 -17.16 0.28 -12.01
C GLY A 75 -17.02 1.12 -10.74
N THR A 76 -18.06 1.89 -10.43
CA THR A 76 -18.20 2.67 -9.21
C THR A 76 -19.43 2.19 -8.45
N ASN A 77 -19.29 1.85 -7.16
CA ASN A 77 -20.41 1.36 -6.34
C ASN A 77 -21.24 2.50 -5.75
N HIS A 78 -20.55 3.54 -5.29
CA HIS A 78 -21.15 4.73 -4.73
C HIS A 78 -20.19 5.90 -4.93
N ALA A 79 -20.70 7.12 -4.79
CA ALA A 79 -19.91 8.34 -4.86
C ALA A 79 -20.06 9.12 -3.55
N ILE A 80 -19.10 10.00 -3.29
CA ILE A 80 -19.17 10.91 -2.15
C ILE A 80 -19.44 12.32 -2.64
N ASP A 81 -20.59 12.83 -2.25
CA ASP A 81 -20.98 14.24 -2.42
C ASP A 81 -21.18 14.86 -1.03
N HIS A 82 -20.06 15.13 -0.35
CA HIS A 82 -20.06 15.77 0.97
C HIS A 82 -19.47 17.18 0.86
N PRO A 83 -20.06 18.20 1.53
CA PRO A 83 -19.55 19.58 1.49
C PRO A 83 -18.07 19.73 1.87
N ASP A 84 -17.55 18.86 2.73
CA ASP A 84 -16.14 18.93 3.16
C ASP A 84 -15.14 18.65 2.05
N LEU A 85 -15.54 17.96 0.97
CA LEU A 85 -14.67 17.72 -0.18
C LEU A 85 -14.41 18.99 -1.02
N ARG A 86 -15.11 20.09 -0.74
CA ARG A 86 -14.85 21.41 -1.34
C ARG A 86 -13.43 21.91 -1.08
N HIS A 87 -12.77 21.41 -0.04
CA HIS A 87 -11.38 21.77 0.27
C HIS A 87 -10.36 21.01 -0.61
N LEU A 88 -10.81 19.99 -1.33
CA LEU A 88 -10.01 19.18 -2.26
C LEU A 88 -10.40 19.43 -3.72
N ARG A 89 -11.50 20.15 -3.96
CA ARG A 89 -12.11 20.39 -5.27
C ARG A 89 -12.27 21.88 -5.53
N ASN A 90 -12.32 22.27 -6.79
CA ASN A 90 -12.77 23.60 -7.16
C ASN A 90 -14.30 23.70 -6.91
N ASN A 91 -14.70 24.72 -6.17
CA ASN A 91 -16.08 24.93 -5.73
C ASN A 91 -17.09 25.11 -6.89
N THR A 92 -16.65 25.57 -8.06
CA THR A 92 -17.57 25.91 -9.17
C THR A 92 -17.91 24.72 -10.06
N ASN A 93 -16.95 23.84 -10.34
CA ASN A 93 -17.12 22.73 -11.30
C ASN A 93 -16.89 21.34 -10.69
N LYS A 94 -16.63 21.25 -9.36
CA LYS A 94 -16.29 20.03 -8.64
C LYS A 94 -15.04 19.28 -9.17
N VAL A 95 -14.26 19.90 -10.06
CA VAL A 95 -12.99 19.33 -10.55
C VAL A 95 -11.94 19.45 -9.46
N SER A 96 -11.23 18.36 -9.19
CA SER A 96 -10.18 18.33 -8.19
C SER A 96 -8.84 18.75 -8.79
N ASN A 97 -8.09 19.51 -8.00
CA ASN A 97 -6.67 19.77 -8.20
C ASN A 97 -5.81 19.03 -7.16
N THR A 98 -6.42 18.09 -6.43
CA THR A 98 -5.81 17.39 -5.31
C THR A 98 -5.79 15.89 -5.56
N ILE A 99 -4.59 15.32 -5.71
CA ILE A 99 -4.45 13.86 -5.68
C ILE A 99 -4.47 13.37 -4.23
N VAL A 100 -5.24 12.31 -3.97
CA VAL A 100 -5.28 11.64 -2.67
C VAL A 100 -4.54 10.32 -2.79
N LEU A 101 -3.54 10.14 -1.93
CA LEU A 101 -2.64 8.98 -1.93
C LEU A 101 -2.77 8.21 -0.62
N GLY A 102 -2.61 6.90 -0.71
CA GLY A 102 -2.51 6.00 0.43
C GLY A 102 -1.27 5.12 0.31
N ALA A 103 -0.57 4.89 1.41
CA ALA A 103 0.61 4.04 1.43
C ALA A 103 0.68 3.19 2.70
N ASP A 104 1.21 1.97 2.55
CA ASP A 104 1.41 1.01 3.63
C ASP A 104 2.65 0.15 3.36
N VAL A 105 3.24 -0.38 4.44
CA VAL A 105 4.29 -1.39 4.40
C VAL A 105 3.88 -2.60 5.23
N ALA A 106 3.80 -3.75 4.58
CA ALA A 106 3.53 -5.02 5.24
C ALA A 106 4.82 -5.80 5.49
N HIS A 107 5.08 -6.07 6.77
CA HIS A 107 6.15 -6.97 7.20
C HIS A 107 5.69 -8.44 7.25
N PRO A 108 6.61 -9.40 7.07
CA PRO A 108 6.37 -10.80 7.34
C PRO A 108 5.97 -11.06 8.81
N THR A 109 5.15 -12.08 9.05
CA THR A 109 4.81 -12.51 10.41
C THR A 109 5.98 -13.26 11.05
N LYS A 110 5.98 -13.41 12.38
CA LYS A 110 7.02 -14.17 13.11
C LYS A 110 7.20 -15.63 12.64
N SER A 111 6.17 -16.20 12.01
CA SER A 111 6.17 -17.55 11.45
C SER A 111 6.79 -17.63 10.04
N ALA A 112 7.06 -16.50 9.41
CA ALA A 112 7.64 -16.44 8.08
C ALA A 112 9.16 -16.64 8.14
N HIS A 113 9.76 -16.94 7.00
CA HIS A 113 11.21 -16.96 6.88
C HIS A 113 11.77 -15.55 7.21
N ASP A 114 12.84 -15.44 7.99
CA ASP A 114 13.35 -14.14 8.48
C ASP A 114 13.73 -13.17 7.36
N ALA A 115 14.23 -13.71 6.25
CA ALA A 115 14.59 -12.98 5.05
C ALA A 115 13.42 -12.69 4.09
N THR A 116 12.18 -13.05 4.45
CA THR A 116 11.02 -12.74 3.60
C THR A 116 10.96 -11.22 3.39
N PRO A 117 10.88 -10.73 2.14
CA PRO A 117 10.86 -9.29 1.89
C PRO A 117 9.61 -8.63 2.45
N SER A 118 9.75 -7.36 2.80
CA SER A 118 8.62 -6.48 3.08
C SER A 118 7.95 -6.06 1.78
N ILE A 119 6.65 -5.78 1.87
CA ILE A 119 5.84 -5.33 0.73
C ILE A 119 5.48 -3.87 0.98
N ALA A 120 5.90 -2.97 0.10
CA ALA A 120 5.44 -1.59 0.08
C ALA A 120 4.37 -1.41 -0.98
N ALA A 121 3.31 -0.68 -0.64
CA ALA A 121 2.21 -0.37 -1.54
C ALA A 121 1.89 1.13 -1.53
N VAL A 122 1.62 1.68 -2.71
CA VAL A 122 1.11 3.04 -2.89
C VAL A 122 -0.08 3.00 -3.83
N VAL A 123 -1.19 3.58 -3.41
CA VAL A 123 -2.41 3.75 -4.18
C VAL A 123 -2.71 5.24 -4.35
N GLY A 124 -3.42 5.61 -5.41
CA GLY A 124 -3.71 7.00 -5.67
C GLY A 124 -4.98 7.21 -6.46
N SER A 125 -5.77 8.21 -6.06
CA SER A 125 -6.99 8.60 -6.76
C SER A 125 -6.69 8.95 -8.20
N THR A 126 -7.59 8.61 -9.13
CA THR A 126 -7.48 9.03 -10.55
C THR A 126 -8.64 9.89 -11.02
N ASP A 127 -9.67 10.06 -10.20
CA ASP A 127 -10.90 10.78 -10.52
C ASP A 127 -11.24 11.81 -9.43
N ASP A 128 -12.07 12.78 -9.81
CA ASP A 128 -12.55 13.84 -8.92
C ASP A 128 -13.45 13.31 -7.79
N GLY A 129 -14.08 12.16 -8.00
CA GLY A 129 -14.97 11.48 -7.06
C GLY A 129 -14.25 10.80 -5.90
N PHE A 130 -12.94 10.61 -6.01
CA PHE A 130 -12.11 9.79 -5.12
C PHE A 130 -12.65 8.37 -4.96
N MET A 131 -13.04 7.72 -6.07
CA MET A 131 -13.57 6.35 -6.03
C MET A 131 -12.68 5.29 -6.69
N HIS A 132 -11.74 5.68 -7.55
CA HIS A 132 -10.78 4.76 -8.19
C HIS A 132 -9.36 5.01 -7.71
N PHE A 133 -8.74 3.96 -7.19
CA PHE A 133 -7.38 3.98 -6.65
C PHE A 133 -6.53 2.87 -7.27
N PRO A 134 -6.02 2.99 -8.50
CA PRO A 134 -4.98 2.06 -8.96
C PRO A 134 -3.75 2.10 -8.04
N GLY A 135 -2.97 1.02 -8.07
CA GLY A 135 -1.89 0.79 -7.12
C GLY A 135 -0.57 0.42 -7.76
N SER A 136 0.52 0.62 -7.00
CA SER A 136 1.85 0.12 -7.29
C SER A 136 2.38 -0.59 -6.06
N MET A 137 3.15 -1.64 -6.30
CA MET A 137 3.70 -2.45 -5.24
C MET A 137 5.16 -2.74 -5.52
N ARG A 138 5.96 -2.75 -4.45
CA ARG A 138 7.39 -3.05 -4.49
C ARG A 138 7.73 -4.02 -3.37
N LEU A 139 8.62 -4.95 -3.69
CA LEU A 139 9.30 -5.71 -2.66
C LEU A 139 10.48 -4.90 -2.20
N GLN A 140 10.70 -4.89 -0.89
CA GLN A 140 11.87 -4.28 -0.30
C GLN A 140 12.43 -5.19 0.78
N ARG A 141 13.63 -4.85 1.21
CA ARG A 141 14.34 -5.54 2.28
C ARG A 141 13.43 -5.82 3.49
N SER A 142 13.56 -7.02 4.05
CA SER A 142 12.79 -7.47 5.22
C SER A 142 12.86 -6.46 6.37
N LYS A 143 11.71 -6.19 7.01
CA LYS A 143 11.58 -5.34 8.22
C LYS A 143 12.07 -3.89 8.01
N LYS A 144 12.16 -3.42 6.75
CA LYS A 144 12.44 -2.02 6.43
C LYS A 144 11.14 -1.24 6.41
N GLU A 145 11.05 -0.24 7.28
CA GLU A 145 9.81 0.48 7.61
C GLU A 145 9.54 1.63 6.64
N ASP A 146 10.59 2.28 6.11
CA ASP A 146 10.51 3.31 5.08
C ASP A 146 10.28 2.71 3.69
N ILE A 147 9.45 3.36 2.88
CA ILE A 147 9.21 2.98 1.49
C ILE A 147 10.38 3.46 0.62
N VAL A 148 11.16 2.52 0.10
CA VAL A 148 12.41 2.80 -0.63
C VAL A 148 12.17 3.39 -2.01
N ASP A 149 11.16 2.89 -2.73
CA ASP A 149 10.88 3.24 -4.14
C ASP A 149 9.60 4.09 -4.22
N MET A 150 9.40 5.00 -3.26
CA MET A 150 8.21 5.85 -3.17
C MET A 150 8.13 6.78 -4.37
N ALA A 151 9.25 7.37 -4.80
CA ALA A 151 9.29 8.33 -5.91
C ALA A 151 8.71 7.74 -7.21
N ASP A 152 9.15 6.54 -7.60
CA ASP A 152 8.64 5.87 -8.81
C ASP A 152 7.17 5.47 -8.65
N MET A 153 6.76 4.92 -7.49
CA MET A 153 5.37 4.52 -7.29
C MET A 153 4.40 5.71 -7.29
N VAL A 154 4.79 6.85 -6.72
CA VAL A 154 3.98 8.08 -6.72
C VAL A 154 4.00 8.72 -8.11
N LYS A 155 5.13 8.70 -8.82
CA LYS A 155 5.21 9.12 -10.23
C LYS A 155 4.18 8.38 -11.08
N GLU A 156 4.06 7.06 -10.92
CA GLU A 156 3.05 6.29 -11.65
C GLU A 156 1.62 6.80 -11.35
N ARG A 157 1.29 7.09 -10.08
CA ARG A 157 -0.03 7.67 -9.71
C ARG A 157 -0.25 9.05 -10.28
N LEU A 158 0.76 9.90 -10.28
CA LEU A 158 0.69 11.25 -10.82
C LEU A 158 0.43 11.24 -12.34
N ILE A 159 1.03 10.30 -13.06
CA ILE A 159 0.77 10.15 -14.50
C ILE A 159 -0.60 9.52 -14.76
N ASP A 160 -1.02 8.55 -13.93
CA ASP A 160 -2.39 7.99 -13.97
C ASP A 160 -3.44 9.12 -13.78
N TRP A 161 -3.18 10.04 -12.84
CA TRP A 161 -3.98 11.25 -12.62
C TRP A 161 -3.97 12.17 -13.84
N ALA A 162 -2.78 12.56 -14.32
CA ALA A 162 -2.64 13.55 -15.39
C ALA A 162 -3.39 13.14 -16.66
N LYS A 163 -3.36 11.85 -17.02
CA LYS A 163 -4.13 11.29 -18.14
C LYS A 163 -5.64 11.52 -18.06
N LYS A 164 -6.18 11.68 -16.85
CA LYS A 164 -7.61 11.98 -16.60
C LYS A 164 -7.87 13.48 -16.45
N HIS A 165 -6.82 14.28 -16.35
CA HIS A 165 -6.87 15.72 -16.10
C HIS A 165 -6.09 16.50 -17.18
N ASN A 166 -6.24 16.10 -18.45
CA ASN A 166 -5.66 16.79 -19.61
C ASN A 166 -4.14 16.99 -19.54
N ASP A 167 -3.43 15.97 -19.08
CA ASP A 167 -1.97 15.96 -18.89
C ASP A 167 -1.47 17.05 -17.92
N VAL A 168 -2.34 17.50 -17.01
CA VAL A 168 -2.02 18.45 -15.93
C VAL A 168 -1.79 17.69 -14.63
N LEU A 169 -0.68 17.98 -13.97
CA LEU A 169 -0.37 17.46 -12.64
C LEU A 169 -1.21 18.16 -11.56
N PRO A 170 -1.51 17.47 -10.45
CA PRO A 170 -2.23 18.07 -9.33
C PRO A 170 -1.38 19.17 -8.67
N THR A 171 -2.04 20.22 -8.19
CA THR A 171 -1.37 21.30 -7.43
C THR A 171 -1.32 21.01 -5.93
N ASN A 172 -2.12 20.06 -5.46
CA ASN A 172 -2.19 19.62 -4.08
C ASN A 172 -2.04 18.09 -3.98
N MET A 173 -1.45 17.64 -2.89
CA MET A 173 -1.27 16.22 -2.59
C MET A 173 -1.66 15.96 -1.13
N LEU A 174 -2.70 15.15 -0.92
CA LEU A 174 -3.09 14.64 0.39
C LEU A 174 -2.63 13.19 0.53
N PHE A 175 -1.66 12.95 1.41
CA PHE A 175 -0.98 11.65 1.52
C PHE A 175 -1.27 11.01 2.88
N TYR A 176 -1.87 9.81 2.88
CA TYR A 176 -2.08 9.01 4.09
C TYR A 176 -1.10 7.84 4.17
N ARG A 177 -0.28 7.81 5.23
CA ARG A 177 0.73 6.78 5.48
C ARG A 177 0.34 5.90 6.68
N ASP A 178 -0.06 4.66 6.42
CA ASP A 178 -0.36 3.64 7.45
C ASP A 178 0.87 2.80 7.77
N GLY A 179 0.91 2.16 8.94
CA GLY A 179 1.91 1.12 9.24
C GLY A 179 3.20 1.61 9.89
N VAL A 180 3.20 2.81 10.48
CA VAL A 180 4.38 3.37 11.17
C VAL A 180 4.07 3.76 12.61
N SER A 181 5.07 3.71 13.48
CA SER A 181 5.04 4.23 14.85
C SER A 181 5.67 5.61 14.95
N GLU A 182 5.38 6.34 16.03
CA GLU A 182 5.90 7.69 16.28
C GLU A 182 7.43 7.79 16.21
N SER A 183 8.13 6.75 16.68
CA SER A 183 9.60 6.66 16.63
C SER A 183 10.19 6.71 15.21
N GLN A 184 9.37 6.50 14.18
CA GLN A 184 9.78 6.46 12.77
C GLN A 184 9.46 7.76 12.04
N TYR A 185 8.78 8.74 12.66
CA TYR A 185 8.36 9.97 11.99
C TYR A 185 9.54 10.78 11.44
N ASP A 186 10.67 10.76 12.16
CA ASP A 186 11.93 11.35 11.70
C ASP A 186 12.45 10.70 10.41
N ILE A 187 12.32 9.38 10.29
CA ILE A 187 12.71 8.64 9.08
C ILE A 187 11.82 9.05 7.91
N LEU A 188 10.50 9.22 8.13
CA LEU A 188 9.59 9.65 7.07
C LEU A 188 9.94 11.05 6.55
N ARG A 189 10.27 11.98 7.44
CA ARG A 189 10.70 13.33 7.07
C ARG A 189 11.96 13.34 6.21
N ARG A 190 12.93 12.49 6.55
CA ARG A 190 14.24 12.46 5.86
C ARG A 190 14.25 11.59 4.61
N ARG A 191 13.40 10.56 4.53
CA ARG A 191 13.46 9.55 3.45
C ARG A 191 12.23 9.47 2.56
N GLU A 192 11.02 9.61 3.09
CA GLU A 192 9.78 9.44 2.30
C GLU A 192 9.29 10.77 1.74
N ILE A 193 9.21 11.82 2.55
CA ILE A 193 8.70 13.14 2.12
C ILE A 193 9.50 13.74 0.93
N PRO A 194 10.85 13.72 0.90
CA PRO A 194 11.61 14.21 -0.25
C PRO A 194 11.31 13.45 -1.54
N GLN A 195 11.01 12.15 -1.44
CA GLN A 195 10.65 11.34 -2.61
C GLN A 195 9.34 11.79 -3.26
N LEU A 196 8.43 12.44 -2.53
CA LEU A 196 7.20 13.01 -3.11
C LEU A 196 7.51 14.20 -4.02
N GLN A 197 8.49 15.04 -3.65
CA GLN A 197 8.99 16.12 -4.51
C GLN A 197 9.71 15.56 -5.74
N MET A 198 10.52 14.51 -5.55
CA MET A 198 11.17 13.81 -6.67
C MET A 198 10.12 13.24 -7.64
N ALA A 199 9.06 12.62 -7.13
CA ALA A 199 7.97 12.07 -7.95
C ALA A 199 7.29 13.16 -8.79
N MET A 200 6.98 14.32 -8.21
CA MET A 200 6.41 15.47 -8.92
C MET A 200 7.31 15.96 -10.05
N ASN A 201 8.61 16.12 -9.77
CA ASN A 201 9.59 16.50 -10.79
C ASN A 201 9.67 15.46 -11.91
N MET A 202 9.75 14.17 -11.55
CA MET A 202 9.84 13.06 -12.51
C MET A 202 8.59 12.92 -13.38
N ALA A 203 7.40 13.07 -12.80
CA ALA A 203 6.14 13.04 -13.54
C ALA A 203 6.03 14.23 -14.49
N HIS A 204 6.47 15.42 -14.04
CA HIS A 204 6.47 16.61 -14.87
C HIS A 204 7.42 16.48 -16.07
N ARG A 205 8.63 15.95 -15.86
CA ARG A 205 9.57 15.65 -16.94
C ARG A 205 9.01 14.62 -17.93
N TYR A 206 8.27 13.63 -17.45
CA TYR A 206 7.62 12.65 -18.31
C TYR A 206 6.57 13.31 -19.23
N LEU A 207 5.74 14.18 -18.68
CA LEU A 207 4.70 14.89 -19.45
C LEU A 207 5.28 16.01 -20.34
N LYS A 208 6.41 16.61 -19.92
CA LYS A 208 7.11 17.68 -20.61
C LYS A 208 8.61 17.34 -20.74
N PRO A 209 9.01 16.54 -21.76
CA PRO A 209 10.39 16.04 -21.89
C PRO A 209 11.47 17.13 -21.93
N ASN A 210 11.16 18.31 -22.45
CA ASN A 210 12.08 19.45 -22.53
C ASN A 210 12.15 20.29 -21.22
N SER A 211 11.52 19.82 -20.13
CA SER A 211 11.49 20.55 -18.87
C SER A 211 12.85 20.60 -18.16
N THR A 212 13.12 21.72 -17.50
CA THR A 212 14.30 21.96 -16.66
C THR A 212 14.15 21.43 -15.23
N ALA A 213 13.01 20.81 -14.89
CA ALA A 213 12.76 20.23 -13.57
C ALA A 213 13.89 19.27 -13.16
N PRO A 214 14.31 19.25 -11.87
CA PRO A 214 15.44 18.48 -11.40
C PRO A 214 15.32 16.99 -11.71
N MET A 215 16.46 16.38 -12.00
CA MET A 215 16.59 14.93 -11.92
C MET A 215 16.59 14.51 -10.45
N PRO A 216 16.08 13.31 -10.12
CA PRO A 216 16.19 12.77 -8.77
C PRO A 216 17.67 12.68 -8.38
N PRO A 217 18.10 13.30 -7.26
CA PRO A 217 19.45 13.12 -6.77
C PRO A 217 19.67 11.68 -6.33
N ALA A 218 20.92 11.23 -6.34
CA ALA A 218 21.27 9.92 -5.81
C ALA A 218 20.98 9.90 -4.30
N PRO A 219 20.32 8.86 -3.77
CA PRO A 219 20.15 8.73 -2.33
C PRO A 219 21.51 8.58 -1.65
N PRO A 220 21.62 8.94 -0.36
CA PRO A 220 22.86 8.79 0.39
C PRO A 220 23.32 7.32 0.37
N ALA A 221 24.58 7.11 0.00
CA ALA A 221 25.15 5.79 -0.15
C ALA A 221 25.20 5.04 1.19
N PRO A 222 24.97 3.72 1.21
CA PRO A 222 25.14 2.93 2.43
C PRO A 222 26.61 2.92 2.87
N PRO A 223 26.89 2.61 4.15
CA PRO A 223 28.26 2.52 4.66
C PRO A 223 29.09 1.50 3.88
N THR A 224 30.30 1.89 3.51
CA THR A 224 31.28 1.02 2.82
C THR A 224 31.75 -0.11 3.74
N ALA A 225 32.26 -1.20 3.16
CA ALA A 225 32.82 -2.33 3.92
C ALA A 225 33.95 -1.92 4.87
N GLN A 226 34.75 -0.90 4.51
CA GLN A 226 35.78 -0.34 5.38
C GLN A 226 35.15 0.39 6.58
N GLN A 227 34.16 1.25 6.35
CA GLN A 227 33.43 1.94 7.43
C GLN A 227 32.73 0.97 8.38
N LEU A 228 32.18 -0.14 7.86
CA LEU A 228 31.58 -1.20 8.67
C LEU A 228 32.59 -1.82 9.67
N ARG A 229 33.89 -1.86 9.31
CA ARG A 229 34.97 -2.43 10.13
C ARG A 229 35.63 -1.43 11.06
N THR A 230 35.75 -0.17 10.64
CA THR A 230 36.59 0.82 11.34
C THR A 230 35.80 1.84 12.15
N VAL A 231 34.50 2.03 11.87
CA VAL A 231 33.68 3.06 12.53
C VAL A 231 32.64 2.40 13.42
N SER A 232 32.47 2.95 14.62
CA SER A 232 31.46 2.47 15.58
C SER A 232 30.06 2.52 14.95
N LYS A 233 29.17 1.61 15.36
CA LYS A 233 27.79 1.60 14.86
C LYS A 233 27.09 2.93 15.13
N LYS A 234 27.28 3.50 16.32
CA LYS A 234 26.67 4.77 16.73
C LYS A 234 27.09 5.91 15.80
N ASP A 235 28.38 6.02 15.51
CA ASP A 235 28.89 7.12 14.65
C ASP A 235 28.44 6.93 13.20
N ARG A 236 28.35 5.68 12.73
CA ARG A 236 27.76 5.36 11.41
C ARG A 236 26.29 5.77 11.33
N ASP A 237 25.50 5.45 12.34
CA ASP A 237 24.08 5.81 12.38
C ASP A 237 23.89 7.34 12.40
N ILE A 238 24.74 8.07 13.13
CA ILE A 238 24.74 9.55 13.15
C ILE A 238 25.13 10.12 11.78
N ALA A 239 26.20 9.62 11.17
CA ALA A 239 26.66 10.09 9.86
C ALA A 239 25.62 9.81 8.77
N GLN A 240 25.00 8.63 8.80
CA GLN A 240 23.92 8.25 7.89
C GLN A 240 22.70 9.16 8.08
N LYS A 241 22.34 9.47 9.33
CA LYS A 241 21.24 10.40 9.61
C LYS A 241 21.51 11.78 9.02
N ARG A 242 22.71 12.36 9.24
CA ARG A 242 23.10 13.66 8.67
C ARG A 242 23.06 13.66 7.14
N ALA A 243 23.62 12.63 6.50
CA ALA A 243 23.59 12.52 5.05
C ALA A 243 22.15 12.44 4.49
N GLU A 244 21.22 11.85 5.25
CA GLU A 244 19.79 11.81 4.90
C GLU A 244 19.08 13.15 5.14
N GLU A 245 19.49 13.93 6.14
CA GLU A 245 19.03 15.31 6.34
C GLU A 245 19.53 16.21 5.20
N ASP A 246 20.82 16.19 4.90
CA ASP A 246 21.43 16.94 3.80
C ASP A 246 20.77 16.59 2.45
N PHE A 247 20.47 15.31 2.23
CA PHE A 247 19.74 14.86 1.04
C PHE A 247 18.32 15.44 0.99
N ALA A 248 17.57 15.37 2.09
CA ALA A 248 16.22 15.91 2.17
C ALA A 248 16.20 17.42 1.91
N ASP A 249 17.13 18.15 2.52
CA ASP A 249 17.28 19.60 2.37
C ASP A 249 17.69 19.98 0.94
N ALA A 250 18.60 19.22 0.32
CA ALA A 250 19.00 19.44 -1.07
C ALA A 250 17.84 19.18 -2.07
N VAL A 251 16.99 18.20 -1.79
CA VAL A 251 15.77 17.97 -2.58
C VAL A 251 14.80 19.12 -2.38
N GLU A 252 14.53 19.55 -1.15
CA GLU A 252 13.52 20.55 -0.82
C GLU A 252 13.90 21.97 -1.29
N SER A 253 15.16 22.37 -1.11
CA SER A 253 15.66 23.71 -1.43
C SER A 253 15.91 23.95 -2.92
N ASN A 254 15.74 22.95 -3.80
CA ASN A 254 16.05 23.10 -5.22
C ASN A 254 15.08 24.08 -5.91
N PRO A 255 15.57 25.22 -6.44
CA PRO A 255 14.70 26.28 -6.99
C PRO A 255 13.97 25.86 -8.28
N ARG A 256 14.37 24.76 -8.92
CA ARG A 256 13.72 24.23 -10.12
C ARG A 256 12.60 23.23 -9.81
N ASN A 257 12.33 22.96 -8.53
CA ASN A 257 11.27 22.05 -8.12
C ASN A 257 9.91 22.48 -8.66
N ILE A 258 9.12 21.48 -9.05
CA ILE A 258 7.71 21.69 -9.35
C ILE A 258 6.98 21.98 -8.04
N VAL A 259 6.36 23.15 -7.95
CA VAL A 259 5.66 23.62 -6.77
C VAL A 259 4.31 22.93 -6.62
N PHE A 260 4.03 22.43 -5.42
CA PHE A 260 2.74 21.88 -5.03
C PHE A 260 2.58 21.95 -3.51
N ASN A 261 1.34 21.85 -3.03
CA ASN A 261 1.05 21.80 -1.60
C ASN A 261 0.91 20.35 -1.14
N LEU A 262 1.76 19.93 -0.21
CA LEU A 262 1.70 18.61 0.43
C LEU A 262 1.06 18.69 1.82
N THR A 263 0.04 17.88 2.05
CA THR A 263 -0.40 17.51 3.40
C THR A 263 -0.16 16.02 3.62
N PHE A 264 0.75 15.70 4.55
CA PHE A 264 1.19 14.34 4.86
C PHE A 264 0.68 13.93 6.23
N VAL A 265 -0.14 12.88 6.26
CA VAL A 265 -0.83 12.40 7.45
C VAL A 265 -0.45 10.94 7.69
N VAL A 266 0.09 10.65 8.87
CA VAL A 266 0.31 9.29 9.34
C VAL A 266 -0.97 8.74 9.96
N VAL A 267 -1.28 7.47 9.69
CA VAL A 267 -2.44 6.75 10.21
C VAL A 267 -1.98 5.63 11.16
N GLY A 268 -2.29 5.76 12.44
CA GLY A 268 -2.07 4.76 13.48
C GLY A 268 -3.36 4.02 13.83
N LYS A 269 -3.52 2.79 13.33
CA LYS A 269 -4.69 1.92 13.63
C LYS A 269 -4.47 0.92 14.77
N ARG A 270 -3.28 0.89 15.36
CA ARG A 270 -2.88 -0.07 16.42
C ARG A 270 -2.23 0.69 17.58
N HIS A 271 -3.06 1.01 18.57
CA HIS A 271 -2.63 1.65 19.82
C HIS A 271 -3.54 1.22 20.99
N HIS A 272 -3.19 1.69 22.19
CA HIS A 272 -3.83 1.31 23.43
C HIS A 272 -4.99 2.23 23.84
N THR A 273 -5.10 3.44 23.28
CA THR A 273 -6.18 4.41 23.55
C THR A 273 -7.56 3.87 23.20
N ARG A 274 -8.55 4.05 24.09
CA ARG A 274 -9.97 3.69 23.91
C ARG A 274 -10.86 4.81 24.43
N PHE A 275 -12.03 4.97 23.82
CA PHE A 275 -13.02 5.98 24.18
C PHE A 275 -14.31 5.33 24.62
N TYR A 276 -14.93 5.89 25.66
CA TYR A 276 -16.18 5.41 26.25
C TYR A 276 -17.14 6.57 26.43
N THR A 277 -18.44 6.30 26.33
CA THR A 277 -19.49 7.29 26.54
C THR A 277 -19.60 7.63 28.02
N THR A 278 -19.69 8.91 28.37
CA THR A 278 -19.88 9.36 29.76
C THR A 278 -21.34 9.28 30.24
N THR A 279 -22.31 9.22 29.32
CA THR A 279 -23.75 9.23 29.66
C THR A 279 -24.35 7.82 29.76
N PRO A 280 -24.97 7.44 30.90
CA PRO A 280 -25.61 6.12 31.09
C PRO A 280 -26.75 5.82 30.10
N ALA A 281 -27.47 6.85 29.61
CA ALA A 281 -28.61 6.68 28.70
C ALA A 281 -28.22 6.16 27.29
N GLN A 282 -26.96 6.32 26.87
CA GLN A 282 -26.47 5.68 25.64
C GLN A 282 -26.12 4.19 25.85
N GLN A 283 -25.85 3.77 27.10
CA GLN A 283 -25.54 2.39 27.44
C GLN A 283 -26.79 1.50 27.45
N THR A 284 -27.97 2.05 27.78
CA THR A 284 -29.23 1.28 27.90
C THR A 284 -30.00 1.10 26.59
N ARG A 285 -29.86 2.01 25.61
CA ARG A 285 -30.52 1.88 24.30
C ARG A 285 -29.80 0.96 23.31
N GLN A 286 -28.51 0.70 23.51
CA GLN A 286 -27.73 -0.23 22.68
C GLN A 286 -27.36 -1.48 23.47
N GLY A 287 -28.34 -2.35 23.67
CA GLY A 287 -28.07 -3.72 24.09
C GLY A 287 -27.01 -4.34 23.17
N GLN A 288 -25.84 -4.62 23.77
CA GLN A 288 -24.67 -5.35 23.25
C GLN A 288 -23.40 -4.60 22.81
N ASN A 289 -23.34 -3.26 22.71
CA ASN A 289 -22.03 -2.60 22.56
C ASN A 289 -22.06 -1.07 22.79
N ALA A 290 -21.81 -0.61 24.02
CA ALA A 290 -21.84 0.83 24.38
C ALA A 290 -20.60 1.61 23.87
N ASN A 291 -20.36 1.60 22.56
CA ASN A 291 -19.30 2.37 21.94
C ASN A 291 -19.73 3.78 21.61
N VAL A 292 -18.74 4.68 21.49
CA VAL A 292 -18.94 6.02 20.96
C VAL A 292 -19.43 5.96 19.50
N GLN A 293 -20.27 6.93 19.13
CA GLN A 293 -20.84 7.02 17.79
C GLN A 293 -19.75 7.34 16.75
N PRO A 294 -19.93 6.89 15.49
CA PRO A 294 -19.09 7.34 14.39
C PRO A 294 -19.08 8.88 14.28
N GLY A 295 -17.91 9.44 14.02
CA GLY A 295 -17.69 10.88 13.96
C GLY A 295 -17.12 11.48 15.24
N LEU A 296 -16.92 10.71 16.32
CA LEU A 296 -16.12 11.20 17.44
C LEU A 296 -14.71 11.54 16.96
N ALA A 297 -14.35 12.82 17.07
CA ALA A 297 -13.00 13.32 16.93
C ALA A 297 -12.48 13.82 18.29
N VAL A 298 -11.24 13.48 18.63
CA VAL A 298 -10.56 13.94 19.86
C VAL A 298 -9.19 14.47 19.48
N ASP A 299 -9.01 15.78 19.63
CA ASP A 299 -7.79 16.50 19.27
C ASP A 299 -7.17 17.31 20.43
N GLN A 300 -7.73 17.17 21.63
CA GLN A 300 -7.28 17.87 22.84
C GLN A 300 -7.00 16.90 23.99
N VAL A 301 -6.22 17.38 24.97
CA VAL A 301 -5.90 16.74 26.26
C VAL A 301 -4.99 15.51 26.17
N ILE A 302 -5.29 14.57 25.27
CA ILE A 302 -4.58 13.28 25.13
C ILE A 302 -3.81 13.16 23.80
N THR A 303 -3.69 14.27 23.10
CA THR A 303 -2.95 14.45 21.85
C THR A 303 -1.55 14.99 22.09
N HIS A 304 -0.73 15.02 21.04
CA HIS A 304 0.66 15.45 21.13
C HIS A 304 0.76 16.94 21.50
N PRO A 305 1.60 17.33 22.48
CA PRO A 305 1.61 18.71 22.99
C PRO A 305 2.09 19.77 21.98
N PHE A 306 2.90 19.37 21.00
CA PHE A 306 3.48 20.27 19.99
C PHE A 306 3.08 19.96 18.55
N GLY A 307 2.45 18.80 18.34
CA GLY A 307 2.19 18.24 17.02
C GLY A 307 0.71 18.40 16.71
N THR A 308 0.34 18.40 15.44
CA THR A 308 -1.08 18.34 15.07
C THR A 308 -1.46 16.88 14.89
N ASP A 309 -2.27 16.37 15.80
CA ASP A 309 -2.82 15.02 15.74
C ASP A 309 -4.24 14.96 16.28
N PHE A 310 -4.98 13.92 15.90
CA PHE A 310 -6.32 13.67 16.38
C PHE A 310 -6.66 12.18 16.33
N TYR A 311 -7.53 11.75 17.23
CA TYR A 311 -8.18 10.44 17.16
C TYR A 311 -9.54 10.60 16.47
N LEU A 312 -9.91 9.63 15.63
CA LEU A 312 -11.20 9.60 14.95
C LEU A 312 -11.82 8.21 15.01
N GLN A 313 -12.99 8.08 15.64
CA GLN A 313 -13.82 6.88 15.55
C GLN A 313 -14.80 7.04 14.39
N SER A 314 -14.47 6.48 13.22
CA SER A 314 -15.25 6.65 11.98
C SER A 314 -16.29 5.56 11.71
N HIS A 315 -16.41 4.55 12.57
CA HIS A 315 -17.20 3.35 12.30
C HIS A 315 -17.98 2.89 13.52
N HIS A 316 -19.07 2.16 13.27
CA HIS A 316 -19.77 1.43 14.32
C HIS A 316 -18.98 0.17 14.68
N ALA A 317 -18.59 0.05 15.94
CA ALA A 317 -17.94 -1.14 16.45
C ALA A 317 -18.97 -2.28 16.60
N ILE A 318 -18.91 -3.26 15.68
CA ILE A 318 -19.86 -4.39 15.65
C ILE A 318 -19.67 -5.31 16.86
N GLN A 319 -18.42 -5.50 17.31
CA GLN A 319 -18.09 -6.38 18.42
C GLN A 319 -16.94 -5.81 19.24
N GLY A 320 -17.08 -5.85 20.56
CA GLY A 320 -16.09 -5.35 21.51
C GLY A 320 -15.90 -3.82 21.46
N THR A 321 -14.88 -3.33 22.14
CA THR A 321 -14.58 -1.89 22.16
C THR A 321 -13.95 -1.45 20.84
N GLY A 322 -14.58 -0.47 20.19
CA GLY A 322 -14.08 0.22 19.02
C GLY A 322 -12.71 0.84 19.27
N ARG A 323 -11.91 0.87 18.22
CA ARG A 323 -10.61 1.56 18.22
C ARG A 323 -10.68 2.69 17.22
N SER A 324 -10.71 3.92 17.71
CA SER A 324 -10.48 5.12 16.90
C SER A 324 -9.12 5.05 16.26
N ALA A 325 -8.98 5.42 14.99
CA ALA A 325 -7.65 5.58 14.40
C ALA A 325 -7.02 6.90 14.87
N HIS A 326 -5.71 6.90 15.09
CA HIS A 326 -4.91 8.09 15.40
C HIS A 326 -4.31 8.65 14.12
N TYR A 327 -4.45 9.95 13.89
CA TYR A 327 -3.94 10.62 12.71
C TYR A 327 -2.95 11.69 13.15
N PHE A 328 -1.71 11.62 12.66
CA PHE A 328 -0.66 12.58 12.99
C PHE A 328 -0.21 13.32 11.73
N VAL A 329 -0.26 14.65 11.75
CA VAL A 329 0.09 15.48 10.60
C VAL A 329 1.58 15.82 10.63
N LEU A 330 2.35 15.29 9.68
CA LEU A 330 3.80 15.56 9.57
C LEU A 330 4.10 16.81 8.75
N ARG A 331 3.23 17.16 7.81
CA ARG A 331 3.35 18.35 6.94
C ARG A 331 1.96 18.80 6.52
N ASN A 332 1.70 20.10 6.42
CA ASN A 332 0.39 20.66 6.05
C ASN A 332 0.52 21.93 5.21
N ASN A 333 1.12 21.81 4.03
CA ASN A 333 1.31 22.95 3.13
C ASN A 333 0.01 23.34 2.42
N MET A 334 -1.02 22.49 2.43
CA MET A 334 -2.37 22.84 1.98
C MET A 334 -3.11 23.77 2.96
N ARG A 335 -2.56 23.97 4.17
CA ARG A 335 -3.12 24.85 5.22
C ARG A 335 -4.53 24.46 5.65
N LEU A 336 -4.82 23.17 5.67
CA LEU A 336 -6.11 22.66 6.15
C LEU A 336 -6.18 22.83 7.67
N THR A 337 -7.31 23.31 8.18
CA THR A 337 -7.55 23.33 9.64
C THR A 337 -7.69 21.92 10.17
N ILE A 338 -7.53 21.73 11.49
CA ILE A 338 -7.70 20.41 12.10
C ILE A 338 -9.12 19.87 11.89
N GLU A 339 -10.14 20.72 12.01
CA GLU A 339 -11.53 20.39 11.73
C GLU A 339 -11.73 19.96 10.27
N GLN A 340 -11.16 20.69 9.31
CA GLN A 340 -11.22 20.31 7.89
C GLN A 340 -10.57 18.94 7.66
N LEU A 341 -9.40 18.69 8.26
CA LEU A 341 -8.72 17.40 8.15
C LEU A 341 -9.52 16.26 8.79
N GLN A 342 -10.11 16.48 9.96
CA GLN A 342 -10.99 15.51 10.63
C GLN A 342 -12.18 15.16 9.73
N ASN A 343 -12.86 16.18 9.20
CA ASN A 343 -14.06 16.02 8.37
C ASN A 343 -13.76 15.34 7.02
N ILE A 344 -12.68 15.76 6.33
CA ILE A 344 -12.21 15.12 5.09
C ILE A 344 -11.83 13.66 5.35
N THR A 345 -11.08 13.40 6.43
CA THR A 345 -10.64 12.05 6.78
C THR A 345 -11.83 11.15 7.14
N HIS A 346 -12.81 11.68 7.89
CA HIS A 346 -14.04 10.98 8.21
C HIS A 346 -14.85 10.67 6.97
N THR A 347 -14.97 11.63 6.05
CA THR A 347 -15.60 11.45 4.74
C THR A 347 -14.93 10.31 3.94
N PHE A 348 -13.60 10.25 3.91
CA PHE A 348 -12.87 9.16 3.27
C PHE A 348 -13.06 7.80 3.93
N CYS A 349 -13.52 7.72 5.18
CA CYS A 349 -13.88 6.44 5.79
C CYS A 349 -15.17 5.85 5.19
N TYR A 350 -15.95 6.63 4.45
CA TYR A 350 -17.11 6.16 3.69
C TYR A 350 -16.78 5.92 2.20
N ALA A 351 -15.56 6.21 1.75
CA ALA A 351 -15.12 5.99 0.36
C ALA A 351 -14.75 4.53 0.06
N TYR A 352 -14.73 3.65 1.08
CA TYR A 352 -14.31 2.26 0.90
C TYR A 352 -15.36 1.47 0.12
N ALA A 353 -15.09 1.25 -1.15
CA ALA A 353 -16.10 0.81 -2.12
C ALA A 353 -16.58 -0.64 -1.92
N LYS A 354 -15.92 -1.43 -1.07
CA LYS A 354 -16.29 -2.84 -0.81
C LYS A 354 -17.30 -3.02 0.33
N ALA A 355 -17.77 -1.93 0.93
CA ALA A 355 -18.72 -1.97 2.02
C ALA A 355 -19.71 -0.79 1.91
N THR A 356 -20.91 -0.99 2.45
CA THR A 356 -21.98 0.03 2.53
C THR A 356 -22.01 0.74 3.89
N LYS A 357 -20.87 0.75 4.60
CA LYS A 357 -20.72 1.32 5.95
C LYS A 357 -19.35 2.00 6.07
N GLY A 358 -19.25 2.99 6.97
CA GLY A 358 -17.99 3.60 7.35
C GLY A 358 -17.00 2.56 7.87
N VAL A 359 -15.76 2.59 7.35
CA VAL A 359 -14.65 1.77 7.81
C VAL A 359 -13.86 2.45 8.92
N SER A 360 -13.01 1.70 9.63
CA SER A 360 -12.35 2.17 10.85
C SER A 360 -11.22 3.19 10.66
N TYR A 361 -10.81 3.44 9.41
CA TYR A 361 -9.83 4.46 9.04
C TYR A 361 -9.99 4.78 7.55
N CYS A 362 -9.38 5.88 7.08
CA CYS A 362 -9.63 6.42 5.75
C CYS A 362 -9.35 5.42 4.61
N ALA A 363 -10.21 5.42 3.59
CA ALA A 363 -10.12 4.47 2.48
C ALA A 363 -8.78 4.48 1.73
N PRO A 364 -8.09 5.61 1.47
CA PRO A 364 -6.79 5.59 0.79
C PRO A 364 -5.76 4.70 1.52
N ALA A 365 -5.60 4.88 2.82
CA ALA A 365 -4.73 4.04 3.65
C ALA A 365 -5.21 2.58 3.66
N TYR A 366 -6.52 2.36 3.75
CA TYR A 366 -7.09 1.01 3.74
C TYR A 366 -6.84 0.30 2.39
N TYR A 367 -6.91 1.02 1.28
CA TYR A 367 -6.61 0.47 -0.03
C TYR A 367 -5.14 0.05 -0.17
N ALA A 368 -4.20 0.82 0.41
CA ALA A 368 -2.80 0.41 0.48
C ALA A 368 -2.61 -0.88 1.31
N ASP A 369 -3.23 -0.98 2.49
CA ASP A 369 -3.23 -2.21 3.32
C ASP A 369 -3.79 -3.42 2.54
N ARG A 370 -4.85 -3.22 1.74
CA ARG A 370 -5.43 -4.28 0.90
C ARG A 370 -4.52 -4.69 -0.25
N LEU A 371 -3.76 -3.76 -0.82
CA LEU A 371 -2.75 -4.06 -1.83
C LEU A 371 -1.57 -4.83 -1.21
N CYS A 372 -1.14 -4.46 -0.01
CA CYS A 372 -0.17 -5.22 0.79
C CYS A 372 -0.64 -6.67 1.09
N ASP A 373 -1.91 -6.83 1.53
CA ASP A 373 -2.53 -8.15 1.74
C ASP A 373 -2.56 -8.99 0.45
N ARG A 374 -2.75 -8.33 -0.70
CA ARG A 374 -2.64 -9.01 -1.99
C ARG A 374 -1.21 -9.47 -2.26
N GLY A 375 -0.21 -8.63 -2.00
CA GLY A 375 1.20 -8.99 -2.06
C GLY A 375 1.55 -10.19 -1.17
N ARG A 376 0.98 -10.28 0.05
CA ARG A 376 1.14 -11.45 0.93
C ARG A 376 0.59 -12.73 0.30
N SER A 377 -0.51 -12.63 -0.46
CA SER A 377 -1.07 -13.78 -1.18
C SER A 377 -0.13 -14.27 -2.29
N TYR A 378 0.61 -13.35 -2.91
CA TYR A 378 1.70 -13.73 -3.82
C TYR A 378 2.78 -14.44 -3.01
N LEU A 379 3.41 -13.78 -2.05
CA LEU A 379 4.51 -14.34 -1.26
C LEU A 379 4.14 -15.48 -0.28
N ARG A 380 2.94 -16.05 -0.38
CA ARG A 380 2.39 -17.05 0.56
C ARG A 380 3.35 -18.20 0.85
N GLN A 381 4.04 -18.73 -0.17
CA GLN A 381 4.94 -19.87 0.01
C GLN A 381 6.17 -19.52 0.86
N TRP A 382 6.67 -18.28 0.77
CA TRP A 382 7.76 -17.76 1.61
C TRP A 382 7.27 -17.47 3.03
N LEU A 383 6.07 -16.90 3.17
CA LEU A 383 5.46 -16.59 4.46
C LEU A 383 5.14 -17.85 5.30
N GLN A 384 5.12 -19.03 4.69
CA GLN A 384 4.91 -20.32 5.38
C GLN A 384 6.20 -21.07 5.73
N GLY A 385 7.37 -20.56 5.34
CA GLY A 385 8.65 -21.24 5.60
C GLY A 385 8.77 -22.60 4.90
N LYS A 386 8.18 -22.78 3.71
CA LYS A 386 8.26 -24.08 3.00
C LYS A 386 9.73 -24.39 2.60
N PRO A 387 10.25 -25.61 2.87
CA PRO A 387 11.70 -25.92 2.79
C PRO A 387 12.36 -25.65 1.44
N ARG A 388 11.61 -25.75 0.33
CA ARG A 388 12.14 -25.61 -1.05
C ARG A 388 12.57 -24.18 -1.42
N TYR A 389 12.24 -23.19 -0.59
CA TYR A 389 12.52 -21.78 -0.84
C TYR A 389 13.42 -21.14 0.24
N GLY A 390 14.03 -21.95 1.13
CA GLY A 390 15.03 -21.50 2.11
C GLY A 390 16.44 -21.35 1.50
N PRO A 391 17.42 -20.84 2.26
CA PRO A 391 18.82 -20.81 1.83
C PRO A 391 19.29 -22.22 1.52
N LYS A 392 20.17 -22.39 0.52
CA LYS A 392 20.94 -23.63 0.43
C LYS A 392 21.76 -23.74 1.72
N PRO A 393 21.75 -24.87 2.43
CA PRO A 393 22.64 -25.05 3.56
C PRO A 393 24.09 -24.83 3.09
N PRO A 394 24.98 -24.31 3.96
CA PRO A 394 26.40 -24.28 3.64
C PRO A 394 26.88 -25.68 3.24
N PRO A 395 27.90 -25.78 2.38
CA PRO A 395 28.42 -27.05 1.93
C PRO A 395 29.18 -27.72 3.09
N ASP A 396 28.46 -28.21 4.09
CA ASP A 396 29.02 -28.98 5.19
C ASP A 396 28.48 -30.41 5.12
N GLY A 397 29.19 -31.21 4.33
CA GLY A 397 29.77 -32.46 4.83
C GLY A 397 28.89 -33.62 5.30
N SER A 398 27.55 -33.52 5.30
CA SER A 398 26.70 -34.60 5.82
C SER A 398 25.55 -35.00 4.88
N GLN A 399 25.88 -35.26 3.61
CA GLN A 399 25.34 -36.41 2.86
C GLN A 399 26.20 -36.64 1.62
N GLY A 400 26.82 -37.82 1.57
CA GLY A 400 27.89 -38.17 0.65
C GLY A 400 27.49 -38.10 -0.83
N GLY A 401 28.19 -37.22 -1.54
CA GLY A 401 28.35 -37.20 -2.99
C GLY A 401 29.58 -36.35 -3.32
N ARG A 402 30.78 -36.94 -3.16
CA ARG A 402 32.08 -36.27 -3.32
C ARG A 402 32.19 -35.55 -4.67
N ARG A 403 32.29 -34.21 -4.63
CA ARG A 403 33.14 -33.45 -5.56
C ARG A 403 34.05 -32.56 -4.72
N GLN A 404 35.34 -32.89 -4.72
CA GLN A 404 36.38 -32.10 -4.05
C GLN A 404 36.50 -30.75 -4.76
N HIS A 405 36.26 -29.66 -4.00
CA HIS A 405 36.63 -28.32 -4.42
C HIS A 405 37.88 -27.93 -3.63
N THR A 406 39.01 -27.77 -4.31
CA THR A 406 40.26 -27.27 -3.73
C THR A 406 40.27 -25.74 -3.79
N GLY A 407 39.81 -25.10 -2.72
CA GLY A 407 39.86 -23.65 -2.54
C GLY A 407 39.46 -23.28 -1.11
N PRO A 408 39.84 -22.09 -0.59
CA PRO A 408 39.42 -21.65 0.73
C PRO A 408 37.89 -21.62 0.81
N ASN A 409 37.32 -22.15 1.90
CA ASN A 409 35.88 -22.11 2.12
C ASN A 409 35.36 -20.67 1.96
N PRO A 410 34.29 -20.44 1.17
CA PRO A 410 33.70 -19.12 1.10
C PRO A 410 33.28 -18.68 2.51
N PRO A 411 33.47 -17.40 2.88
CA PRO A 411 33.09 -16.91 4.19
C PRO A 411 31.59 -17.14 4.44
N ALA A 412 31.22 -17.40 5.69
CA ALA A 412 29.82 -17.53 6.09
C ALA A 412 29.04 -16.27 5.69
N GLU A 413 27.96 -16.46 4.94
CA GLU A 413 27.09 -15.37 4.51
C GLU A 413 26.50 -14.66 5.74
N THR A 414 26.58 -13.33 5.78
CA THR A 414 25.96 -12.56 6.86
C THR A 414 24.44 -12.57 6.71
N HIS A 415 23.68 -12.51 7.82
CA HIS A 415 22.21 -12.38 7.78
C HIS A 415 21.74 -11.20 6.89
N GLN A 416 22.54 -10.13 6.84
CA GLN A 416 22.34 -8.99 5.95
C GLN A 416 22.33 -9.40 4.47
N GLN A 417 23.41 -10.05 4.03
CA GLN A 417 23.57 -10.53 2.65
C GLN A 417 22.47 -11.52 2.28
N TYR A 418 22.07 -12.38 3.22
CA TYR A 418 21.00 -13.34 3.00
C TYR A 418 19.63 -12.68 2.80
N CYS A 419 19.30 -11.64 3.58
CA CYS A 419 18.09 -10.83 3.37
C CYS A 419 18.08 -10.11 2.02
N ASP A 420 19.24 -9.63 1.59
CA ASP A 420 19.39 -8.94 0.31
C ASP A 420 19.22 -9.94 -0.84
N PHE A 421 19.88 -11.11 -0.76
CA PHE A 421 19.69 -12.22 -1.70
C PHE A 421 18.22 -12.68 -1.79
N ALA A 422 17.52 -12.85 -0.67
CA ALA A 422 16.13 -13.28 -0.69
C ALA A 422 15.20 -12.23 -1.32
N SER A 423 15.45 -10.95 -1.03
CA SER A 423 14.77 -9.84 -1.67
C SER A 423 15.00 -9.85 -3.17
N ASP A 424 16.26 -9.94 -3.61
CA ASP A 424 16.64 -9.93 -5.02
C ASP A 424 16.09 -11.16 -5.75
N PHE A 425 16.17 -12.35 -5.14
CA PHE A 425 15.54 -13.55 -5.68
C PHE A 425 14.03 -13.38 -5.88
N CYS A 426 13.32 -12.80 -4.90
CA CYS A 426 11.89 -12.55 -5.04
C CYS A 426 11.60 -11.48 -6.09
N GLN A 427 12.48 -10.50 -6.26
CA GLN A 427 12.35 -9.46 -7.26
C GLN A 427 12.65 -9.96 -8.67
N ASP A 428 13.60 -10.88 -8.84
CA ASP A 428 14.12 -11.27 -10.14
C ASP A 428 13.56 -12.60 -10.65
N SER A 429 12.96 -13.39 -9.77
CA SER A 429 12.39 -14.67 -10.16
C SER A 429 11.17 -14.47 -11.08
N PRO A 430 11.12 -15.14 -12.25
CA PRO A 430 9.95 -15.13 -13.12
C PRO A 430 8.73 -15.80 -12.46
N TYR A 431 8.91 -16.50 -11.34
CA TYR A 431 7.79 -17.02 -10.56
C TYR A 431 7.01 -15.90 -9.86
N TRP A 432 7.71 -14.87 -9.39
CA TRP A 432 7.15 -13.73 -8.65
C TRP A 432 6.92 -12.51 -9.53
N ARG A 433 7.78 -12.31 -10.53
CA ARG A 433 7.75 -11.22 -11.51
C ARG A 433 7.90 -11.78 -12.93
N PRO A 434 6.88 -12.47 -13.45
CA PRO A 434 6.96 -13.17 -14.74
C PRO A 434 7.26 -12.28 -15.94
N TYR A 435 7.13 -10.96 -15.82
CA TYR A 435 7.38 -9.99 -16.90
C TYR A 435 8.67 -9.19 -16.74
N LEU A 436 9.51 -9.48 -15.75
CA LEU A 436 10.74 -8.69 -15.55
C LEU A 436 11.79 -8.99 -16.62
N ASN A 437 12.04 -10.26 -16.91
CA ASN A 437 13.07 -10.72 -17.84
C ASN A 437 12.44 -11.74 -18.79
N ALA A 438 12.46 -11.48 -20.10
CA ALA A 438 12.03 -12.44 -21.12
C ALA A 438 13.06 -13.58 -21.18
N PRO A 439 12.79 -14.80 -20.67
CA PRO A 439 13.85 -15.80 -20.51
C PRO A 439 14.12 -16.60 -21.80
N TYR A 440 13.44 -16.31 -22.91
CA TYR A 440 13.48 -17.15 -24.12
C TYR A 440 13.77 -16.34 -25.39
N PRO A 441 14.55 -16.90 -26.33
CA PRO A 441 14.72 -16.33 -27.66
C PRO A 441 13.36 -16.15 -28.35
N GLY A 442 13.03 -14.91 -28.75
CA GLY A 442 11.80 -14.59 -29.51
C GLY A 442 10.69 -13.85 -28.75
N GLN A 443 10.89 -13.40 -27.51
CA GLN A 443 9.90 -12.57 -26.78
C GLN A 443 10.23 -11.07 -26.74
N GLN A 444 9.16 -10.26 -26.69
CA GLN A 444 9.17 -8.80 -26.63
C GLN A 444 9.88 -8.27 -25.36
N ALA A 445 10.41 -7.04 -25.45
CA ALA A 445 11.05 -6.36 -24.33
C ALA A 445 10.14 -6.33 -23.08
N PRO A 446 10.70 -6.25 -21.85
CA PRO A 446 9.92 -6.15 -20.63
C PRO A 446 8.88 -5.03 -20.76
N PRO A 447 7.63 -5.25 -20.32
CA PRO A 447 6.60 -4.24 -20.38
C PRO A 447 7.10 -2.94 -19.78
N GLN A 448 6.92 -1.85 -20.52
CA GLN A 448 7.27 -0.52 -20.06
C GLN A 448 6.01 0.12 -19.45
N LYS A 449 6.19 0.86 -18.36
CA LYS A 449 5.16 1.74 -17.80
C LYS A 449 5.78 3.12 -17.61
N TYR A 450 5.26 4.11 -18.32
CA TYR A 450 5.70 5.51 -18.22
C TYR A 450 7.20 5.72 -18.48
N GLY A 451 7.68 5.09 -19.56
CA GLY A 451 9.06 5.22 -20.03
C GLY A 451 10.09 4.52 -19.13
N GLN A 452 9.65 3.66 -18.22
CA GLN A 452 10.51 2.85 -17.36
C GLN A 452 10.05 1.38 -17.36
N PRO A 453 10.96 0.42 -17.09
CA PRO A 453 10.59 -0.97 -16.90
C PRO A 453 9.52 -1.12 -15.83
N ARG A 454 8.46 -1.87 -16.15
CA ARG A 454 7.32 -2.04 -15.24
C ARG A 454 7.73 -2.86 -14.02
N LYS A 455 7.57 -2.26 -12.84
CA LYS A 455 7.98 -2.87 -11.58
C LYS A 455 6.90 -3.69 -10.86
N ASN A 456 5.62 -3.45 -11.18
CA ASN A 456 4.50 -4.21 -10.60
C ASN A 456 4.59 -5.71 -10.95
N PRO A 457 4.31 -6.65 -10.02
CA PRO A 457 4.46 -8.08 -10.29
C PRO A 457 3.31 -8.70 -11.08
N TRP A 458 2.11 -8.13 -11.02
CA TRP A 458 0.93 -8.63 -11.74
C TRP A 458 1.01 -8.33 -13.25
N HIS A 459 0.11 -8.87 -14.06
CA HIS A 459 0.01 -8.58 -15.49
C HIS A 459 -0.44 -7.14 -15.77
N GLU A 460 0.13 -6.47 -16.79
CA GLU A 460 -0.18 -5.08 -17.19
C GLU A 460 -1.69 -4.77 -17.39
N ASN A 461 -2.51 -5.73 -17.81
CA ASN A 461 -3.96 -5.57 -17.95
C ASN A 461 -4.67 -5.17 -16.65
N LEU A 462 -4.00 -5.35 -15.49
CA LEU A 462 -4.55 -5.05 -14.18
C LEU A 462 -4.04 -3.72 -13.59
N ASP A 463 -3.19 -2.97 -14.31
CA ASP A 463 -2.52 -1.77 -13.76
C ASP A 463 -3.45 -0.63 -13.38
N ASN A 464 -4.52 -0.43 -14.14
CA ASN A 464 -5.38 0.75 -14.04
C ASN A 464 -6.71 0.41 -13.35
N ILE A 465 -6.78 -0.69 -12.60
CA ILE A 465 -8.00 -1.14 -11.93
C ILE A 465 -7.71 -1.56 -10.49
N MET A 466 -8.74 -1.52 -9.65
CA MET A 466 -8.66 -1.93 -8.25
C MET A 466 -8.81 -3.47 -8.08
N PHE A 467 -8.10 -4.26 -8.89
CA PHE A 467 -8.21 -5.73 -8.89
C PHE A 467 -7.88 -6.38 -7.53
N TYR A 468 -7.12 -5.66 -6.70
CA TYR A 468 -6.66 -6.07 -5.39
C TYR A 468 -7.76 -6.02 -4.30
N LEU A 469 -8.92 -5.42 -4.58
CA LEU A 469 -10.09 -5.39 -3.68
C LEU A 469 -10.86 -6.73 -3.60
#